data_AF-A0A1G4FGZ3-F1
#
_entry.id   AF-A0A1G4FGZ3-F1
#
_cell.length_a   1.000
_cell.length_b   1.000
_cell.length_c   1.000
_cell.angle_alpha   90.00
_cell.angle_beta   90.00
_cell.angle_gamma   90.00
#
_symmetry.space_group_name_H-M   'P 1'
#
loop_
_entity.id
_entity.type
_entity.pdbx_description
1 polymer ?
#
loop_
_entity_poly.entity_id
_entity_poly.type
_entity_poly.pdbx_seq_one_letter_code
_entity_poly.pdbx_strand_id
1 'polypeptide(L)'
;MLDYLEYIVITLFMVSVIGYILAVVKEKILLKNNIILIDKKSVTQSHIEETDMKEFILDGFRIKSGDELKVFLKDNKKFEGIVIGAKKKEKSILMVTYGDEVKKFSVENIAKFKIVSKYGKFFKEF
;
A
#
# COMPACT_ATOMS: atom_id res chain seq x y z
N MET A 1 -2.43 -43.59 -22.12
CA MET A 1 -2.77 -43.21 -20.73
C MET A 1 -1.82 -42.12 -20.23
N LEU A 2 -0.51 -42.27 -20.45
CA LEU A 2 0.47 -41.20 -20.17
C LEU A 2 0.20 -39.92 -20.96
N ASP A 3 -0.13 -40.02 -22.26
CA ASP A 3 -0.37 -38.83 -23.10
C ASP A 3 -1.54 -37.99 -22.59
N TYR A 4 -2.63 -38.64 -22.16
CA TYR A 4 -3.76 -37.96 -21.54
C TYR A 4 -3.39 -37.25 -20.24
N LEU A 5 -2.51 -37.86 -19.44
CA LEU A 5 -2.01 -37.24 -18.21
C LEU A 5 -1.16 -36.00 -18.53
N GLU A 6 -0.30 -36.07 -19.55
CA GLU A 6 0.52 -34.96 -20.03
C GLU A 6 -0.35 -33.78 -20.49
N TYR A 7 -1.39 -34.03 -21.29
CA TYR A 7 -2.34 -33.00 -21.71
C TYR A 7 -3.06 -32.34 -20.52
N ILE A 8 -3.45 -33.12 -19.51
CA ILE A 8 -4.11 -32.59 -18.30
C ILE A 8 -3.17 -31.68 -17.53
N VAL A 9 -1.92 -32.09 -17.31
CA VAL A 9 -0.93 -31.30 -16.58
C VAL A 9 -0.60 -30.00 -17.31
N ILE A 10 -0.38 -30.06 -18.63
CA ILE A 10 -0.13 -28.87 -19.45
C ILE A 10 -1.32 -27.90 -19.39
N THR A 11 -2.54 -28.43 -19.46
CA THR A 11 -3.77 -27.61 -19.38
C THR A 11 -3.90 -26.94 -18.01
N LEU A 12 -3.70 -27.68 -16.91
CA LEU A 12 -3.72 -27.10 -15.57
C LEU A 12 -2.63 -26.04 -15.38
N PHE A 13 -1.42 -26.30 -15.89
CA PHE A 13 -0.32 -25.35 -15.82
C PHE A 13 -0.67 -24.06 -16.56
N MET A 14 -1.18 -24.15 -17.78
CA MET A 14 -1.61 -22.99 -18.56
C MET A 14 -2.72 -22.20 -17.86
N VAL A 15 -3.72 -22.88 -17.29
CA VAL A 15 -4.79 -22.22 -16.50
C VAL A 15 -4.21 -21.51 -15.29
N SER A 16 -3.25 -22.11 -14.58
CA SER A 16 -2.61 -21.49 -13.40
C SER A 16 -1.82 -20.23 -13.77
N VAL A 17 -1.07 -20.27 -14.88
CA VAL A 17 -0.29 -19.13 -15.37
C VAL A 17 -1.22 -18.00 -15.82
N ILE A 18 -2.26 -18.33 -16.59
CA ILE A 18 -3.26 -17.34 -17.03
C ILE A 18 -3.98 -16.73 -15.82
N GLY A 19 -4.39 -17.55 -14.85
CA GLY A 19 -5.03 -17.08 -13.61
C GLY A 19 -4.14 -16.11 -12.83
N TYR A 20 -2.85 -16.40 -12.72
CA TYR A 20 -1.88 -15.51 -12.10
C TYR A 20 -1.75 -14.18 -12.87
N ILE A 21 -1.61 -14.24 -14.20
CA ILE A 21 -1.54 -13.04 -15.05
C ILE A 21 -2.79 -12.18 -14.88
N LEU A 22 -3.98 -12.79 -14.88
CA LEU A 22 -5.25 -12.09 -14.70
C LEU A 22 -5.36 -11.43 -13.32
N ALA A 23 -4.89 -12.09 -12.26
CA ALA A 23 -4.84 -11.50 -10.92
C ALA A 23 -3.96 -10.24 -10.90
N VAL A 24 -2.76 -10.31 -11.49
CA VAL A 24 -1.84 -9.17 -11.58
C VAL A 24 -2.43 -8.04 -12.45
N VAL A 25 -3.07 -8.37 -13.58
CA VAL A 25 -3.72 -7.37 -14.45
C VAL A 25 -4.89 -6.70 -13.74
N LYS A 26 -5.70 -7.45 -12.99
CA LYS A 26 -6.79 -6.90 -12.17
C LYS A 26 -6.25 -5.88 -11.18
N GLU A 27 -5.21 -6.22 -10.42
CA GLU A 27 -4.57 -5.29 -9.50
C GLU A 27 -4.03 -4.05 -10.21
N LYS A 28 -3.40 -4.23 -11.38
CA LYS A 28 -2.89 -3.11 -12.20
C LYS A 28 -3.99 -2.18 -12.69
N ILE A 29 -5.17 -2.70 -13.04
CA ILE A 29 -6.33 -1.89 -13.45
C ILE A 29 -6.87 -1.08 -12.27
N LEU A 30 -6.97 -1.69 -11.08
CA LEU A 30 -7.38 -0.98 -9.86
C LEU A 30 -6.41 0.16 -9.53
N LEU A 31 -5.11 -0.10 -9.61
CA LEU A 31 -4.04 0.89 -9.46
C LEU A 31 -4.19 2.03 -10.49
N LYS A 32 -4.46 1.72 -11.76
CA LYS A 32 -4.66 2.72 -12.83
C LYS A 32 -5.88 3.62 -12.59
N ASN A 33 -6.90 3.11 -11.92
CA ASN A 33 -8.11 3.86 -11.56
C ASN A 33 -7.99 4.65 -10.24
N ASN A 34 -6.78 4.77 -9.67
CA ASN A 34 -6.52 5.42 -8.38
C ASN A 34 -7.32 4.81 -7.20
N ILE A 35 -7.74 3.55 -7.34
CA ILE A 35 -8.39 2.79 -6.27
C ILE A 35 -7.27 2.02 -5.55
N ILE A 36 -6.82 2.59 -4.44
CA ILE A 36 -5.79 2.02 -3.58
C ILE A 36 -6.50 1.01 -2.68
N LEU A 37 -6.34 -0.27 -3.00
CA LEU A 37 -6.91 -1.35 -2.20
C LEU A 37 -5.93 -1.64 -1.06
N ILE A 38 -6.27 -1.15 0.13
CA ILE A 38 -5.54 -1.43 1.36
C ILE A 38 -6.19 -2.65 1.99
N ASP A 39 -5.58 -3.83 1.85
CA ASP A 39 -6.09 -5.09 2.38
C ASP A 39 -5.79 -5.21 3.90
N LYS A 40 -6.30 -4.25 4.68
CA LYS A 40 -6.27 -4.29 6.14
C LYS A 40 -7.68 -4.09 6.68
N LYS A 41 -8.13 -5.08 7.47
CA LYS A 41 -9.46 -5.13 8.11
C LYS A 41 -9.76 -3.92 9.01
N SER A 42 -8.71 -3.24 9.46
CA SER A 42 -8.73 -2.02 10.30
C SER A 42 -8.96 -0.72 9.52
N VAL A 43 -8.86 -0.73 8.18
CA VAL A 43 -9.05 0.46 7.34
C VAL A 43 -10.49 0.51 6.83
N THR A 44 -11.35 1.23 7.55
CA THR A 44 -12.73 1.48 7.14
C THR A 44 -12.80 2.63 6.10
N GLN A 45 -13.79 2.60 5.19
CA GLN A 45 -14.02 3.66 4.20
C GLN A 45 -14.14 5.07 4.82
N SER A 46 -14.67 5.18 6.05
CA SER A 46 -14.74 6.44 6.79
C SER A 46 -13.37 7.09 7.02
N HIS A 47 -12.31 6.32 7.26
CA HIS A 47 -10.96 6.86 7.41
C HIS A 47 -10.33 7.29 6.09
N ILE A 48 -10.75 6.68 4.97
CA ILE A 48 -10.34 7.10 3.63
C ILE A 48 -11.07 8.40 3.25
N GLU A 49 -12.34 8.54 3.61
CA GLU A 49 -13.13 9.77 3.41
C GLU A 49 -12.67 10.93 4.30
N GLU A 50 -12.16 10.65 5.51
CA GLU A 50 -11.56 11.66 6.39
C GLU A 50 -10.23 12.22 5.88
N THR A 51 -9.58 11.53 4.93
CA THR A 51 -8.34 12.00 4.31
C THR A 51 -8.61 12.85 3.07
N ASP A 52 -8.19 14.12 3.12
CA ASP A 52 -8.37 15.07 2.02
C ASP A 52 -7.52 14.73 0.79
N MET A 53 -6.39 14.03 1.00
CA MET A 53 -5.36 13.82 -0.03
C MET A 53 -4.84 12.39 -0.03
N LYS A 54 -5.06 11.69 -1.16
CA LYS A 54 -4.53 10.34 -1.44
C LYS A 54 -3.08 10.35 -1.96
N GLU A 55 -2.64 11.49 -2.49
CA GLU A 55 -1.25 11.73 -2.86
C GLU A 55 -0.83 13.09 -2.34
N PHE A 56 0.36 13.18 -1.75
CA PHE A 56 0.90 14.42 -1.23
C PHE A 56 2.44 14.42 -1.29
N ILE A 57 3.02 15.61 -1.19
CA ILE A 57 4.47 15.78 -1.11
C ILE A 57 4.82 16.09 0.34
N LEU A 58 5.74 15.32 0.90
CA LEU A 58 6.31 15.55 2.23
C LEU A 58 7.83 15.62 2.07
N ASP A 59 8.43 16.72 2.50
CA ASP A 59 9.89 16.94 2.47
C ASP A 59 10.53 16.63 1.10
N GLY A 60 9.86 17.05 0.01
CA GLY A 60 10.30 16.82 -1.37
C GLY A 60 10.01 15.41 -1.93
N PHE A 61 9.56 14.46 -1.10
CA PHE A 61 9.18 13.12 -1.55
C PHE A 61 7.68 13.03 -1.84
N ARG A 62 7.32 12.49 -3.01
CA ARG A 62 5.93 12.18 -3.38
C ARG A 62 5.51 10.88 -2.69
N ILE A 63 4.53 10.98 -1.80
CA ILE A 63 3.95 9.89 -1.02
C ILE A 63 2.52 9.67 -1.50
N LYS A 64 2.13 8.40 -1.63
CA LYS A 64 0.77 7.99 -1.97
C LYS A 64 0.18 7.13 -0.86
N SER A 65 -1.14 7.08 -0.77
CA SER A 65 -1.81 6.09 0.06
C SER A 65 -1.40 4.68 -0.40
N GLY A 66 -1.21 3.77 0.55
CA GLY A 66 -0.64 2.44 0.32
C GLY A 66 0.89 2.39 0.42
N ASP A 67 1.61 3.53 0.38
CA ASP A 67 3.06 3.51 0.58
C ASP A 67 3.40 3.09 2.01
N GLU A 68 4.46 2.31 2.17
CA GLU A 68 4.95 1.86 3.45
C GLU A 68 6.07 2.79 3.91
N LEU A 69 5.85 3.45 5.04
CA LEU A 69 6.78 4.44 5.59
C LEU A 69 7.19 4.08 7.01
N LYS A 70 8.44 4.45 7.32
CA LYS A 70 8.96 4.51 8.67
C LYS A 70 9.09 5.96 9.10
N VAL A 71 8.34 6.36 10.12
CA VAL A 71 8.30 7.73 10.64
C VAL A 71 9.04 7.77 11.98
N PHE A 72 9.93 8.75 12.12
CA PHE A 72 10.65 9.07 13.35
C PHE A 72 10.09 10.38 13.89
N LEU A 73 9.49 10.33 15.07
CA LEU A 73 9.01 11.51 15.78
C LEU A 73 10.14 12.22 16.52
N LYS A 74 9.95 13.51 16.79
CA LYS A 74 10.87 14.31 17.62
C LYS A 74 11.08 13.72 19.02
N ASP A 75 10.07 13.04 19.56
CA ASP A 75 10.14 12.34 20.86
C ASP A 75 10.93 11.02 20.81
N ASN A 76 11.77 10.82 19.78
CA ASN A 76 12.58 9.63 19.54
C ASN A 76 11.78 8.32 19.36
N LYS A 77 10.46 8.41 19.20
CA LYS A 77 9.57 7.28 18.90
C LYS A 77 9.60 6.96 17.41
N LYS A 78 9.60 5.68 17.08
CA LYS A 78 9.58 5.16 15.71
C LYS A 78 8.27 4.43 15.44
N PHE A 79 7.67 4.69 14.29
CA PHE A 79 6.48 3.99 13.81
C PHE A 79 6.69 3.54 12.38
N GLU A 80 6.17 2.36 12.06
CA GLU A 80 6.26 1.76 10.74
C GLU A 80 4.88 1.25 10.35
N GLY A 81 4.48 1.52 9.11
CA GLY A 81 3.14 1.24 8.67
C GLY A 81 2.83 1.78 7.28
N ILE A 82 1.58 1.58 6.88
CA ILE A 82 1.06 1.92 5.56
C ILE A 82 0.32 3.26 5.65
N VAL A 83 0.63 4.17 4.74
CA VAL A 83 -0.03 5.48 4.65
C VAL A 83 -1.46 5.30 4.14
N ILE A 84 -2.44 5.85 4.85
CA ILE A 84 -3.83 5.88 4.38
C ILE A 84 -4.09 7.17 3.59
N GLY A 85 -3.47 8.28 4.01
CA GLY A 85 -3.60 9.57 3.35
C GLY A 85 -3.13 10.71 4.25
N ALA A 86 -3.33 11.94 3.80
CA ALA A 86 -3.05 13.14 4.58
C ALA A 86 -4.28 14.05 4.70
N LYS A 87 -4.36 14.77 5.82
CA LYS A 87 -5.37 15.79 6.06
C LYS A 87 -4.74 17.17 5.94
N LYS A 88 -5.13 17.92 4.91
CA LYS A 88 -4.47 19.18 4.54
C LYS A 88 -4.73 20.26 5.58
N LYS A 89 -5.97 20.36 6.07
CA LYS A 89 -6.37 21.36 7.07
C LYS A 89 -5.60 21.22 8.39
N GLU A 90 -5.27 19.98 8.76
CA GLU A 90 -4.63 19.68 10.04
C GLU A 90 -3.13 19.38 9.92
N LYS A 91 -2.56 19.54 8.72
CA LYS A 91 -1.15 19.20 8.41
C LYS A 91 -0.71 17.88 9.05
N SER A 92 -1.51 16.83 8.86
CA SER A 92 -1.27 15.54 9.49
C SER A 92 -1.40 14.38 8.52
N ILE A 93 -0.69 13.30 8.81
CA ILE A 93 -0.65 12.07 8.03
C ILE A 93 -1.35 10.99 8.83
N LEU A 94 -2.25 10.25 8.18
CA LEU A 94 -2.84 9.04 8.71
C LEU A 94 -2.06 7.82 8.21
N MET A 95 -1.70 6.96 9.14
CA MET A 95 -0.98 5.71 8.88
C MET A 95 -1.60 4.59 9.69
N VAL A 96 -1.73 3.40 9.09
CA VAL A 96 -2.03 2.18 9.83
C VAL A 96 -0.74 1.46 10.16
N THR A 97 -0.52 1.19 11.44
CA THR A 97 0.62 0.40 11.91
C THR A 97 0.39 -1.10 11.70
N TYR A 98 1.44 -1.93 11.80
CA TYR A 98 1.26 -3.39 11.66
C TYR A 98 0.35 -3.99 12.73
N GLY A 99 0.26 -3.38 13.91
CA GLY A 99 -0.67 -3.78 14.98
C GLY A 99 -2.14 -3.41 14.73
N ASP A 100 -2.50 -3.04 13.49
CA ASP A 100 -3.86 -2.64 13.08
C ASP A 100 -4.40 -1.38 13.77
N GLU A 101 -3.54 -0.59 14.40
CA GLU A 101 -3.89 0.72 14.93
C GLU A 101 -3.71 1.80 13.86
N VAL A 102 -4.77 2.58 13.61
CA VAL A 102 -4.71 3.82 12.83
C VAL A 102 -4.15 4.93 13.72
N LYS A 103 -2.99 5.48 13.33
CA LYS A 103 -2.35 6.60 14.02
C LYS A 103 -2.27 7.80 13.12
N LYS A 104 -2.48 8.95 13.74
CA LYS A 104 -2.38 10.27 13.12
C LYS A 104 -1.12 10.96 13.63
N PHE A 105 -0.30 11.42 12.70
CA PHE A 105 0.94 12.12 13.00
C PHE A 105 0.87 13.53 12.44
N SER A 106 1.11 14.55 13.27
CA SER A 106 1.31 15.92 12.78
C SER A 106 2.64 16.01 12.05
N VAL A 107 2.65 16.64 10.87
CA VAL A 107 3.87 16.86 10.06
C VAL A 107 4.94 17.60 10.86
N GLU A 108 4.53 18.49 11.77
CA GLU A 108 5.44 19.27 12.62
C GLU A 108 6.18 18.43 13.66
N ASN A 109 5.63 17.27 14.04
CA ASN A 109 6.22 16.35 15.01
C ASN A 109 7.10 15.28 14.37
N ILE A 110 7.14 15.22 13.04
CA ILE A 110 8.00 14.30 12.29
C ILE A 110 9.40 14.90 12.24
N ALA A 111 10.37 14.22 12.85
CA ALA A 111 11.78 14.60 12.77
C ALA A 111 12.42 14.10 11.46
N LYS A 112 12.04 12.89 11.05
CA LYS A 112 12.54 12.25 9.82
C LYS A 112 11.56 11.17 9.38
N PHE A 113 11.51 10.87 8.09
CA PHE A 113 10.86 9.65 7.60
C PHE A 113 11.75 8.92 6.60
N LYS A 114 11.44 7.65 6.37
CA LYS A 114 12.08 6.79 5.36
C LYS A 114 10.99 6.02 4.64
N ILE A 115 11.03 6.01 3.31
CA ILE A 115 10.16 5.16 2.49
C ILE A 115 10.73 3.74 2.53
N VAL A 116 9.94 2.77 3.00
CA VAL A 116 10.31 1.35 3.07
C VAL A 116 9.90 0.64 1.80
N SER A 117 8.69 0.90 1.34
CA SER A 117 8.15 0.35 0.09
C SER A 117 7.19 1.36 -0.56
N LYS A 118 7.15 1.36 -1.88
CA LYS A 118 6.15 2.15 -2.64
C LYS A 118 5.02 1.24 -3.08
N TYR A 119 3.79 1.70 -2.90
CA TYR A 119 2.60 1.03 -3.37
C TYR A 119 2.65 0.83 -4.88
N GLY A 120 2.35 -0.40 -5.33
CA GLY A 120 2.43 -0.77 -6.74
C GLY A 120 3.83 -1.17 -7.23
N LYS A 121 4.87 -1.17 -6.39
CA LYS A 121 6.12 -1.89 -6.69
C LYS A 121 5.95 -3.37 -6.34
N PHE A 122 5.91 -4.22 -7.36
CA PHE A 122 5.83 -5.68 -7.23
C PHE A 122 7.18 -6.33 -6.88
N PHE A 123 8.29 -5.63 -7.13
CA PHE A 123 9.64 -6.11 -6.85
C PHE A 123 10.31 -5.16 -5.83
N LYS A 124 10.74 -5.71 -4.70
CA LYS A 124 11.70 -5.06 -3.80
C LYS A 124 13.06 -5.12 -4.49
N GLU A 125 13.42 -4.07 -5.22
CA GLU A 125 14.82 -3.85 -5.57
C GLU A 125 15.58 -3.61 -4.26
N PHE A 126 16.43 -4.57 -3.89
CA PHE A 126 17.40 -4.48 -2.80
C PHE A 126 18.58 -3.59 -3.19
#